data_AF-A0AA38Y508-F1
#
_entry.id   AF-A0AA38Y508-F1
#
_cell.length_a   1.000
_cell.length_b   1.000
_cell.length_c   1.000
_cell.angle_alpha   90.00
_cell.angle_beta   90.00
_cell.angle_gamma   90.00
#
_symmetry.space_group_name_H-M   'P 1'
#
loop_
_entity.id
_entity.type
_entity.pdbx_description
1 polymer ?
#
loop_
_entity_poly.entity_id
_entity_poly.type
_entity_poly.pdbx_seq_one_letter_code
_entity_poly.pdbx_strand_id
1 'polypeptide(L)'
;MFAAKRLGKELQKAKYLPPGIDLVKADDFKEWQVDIRVLDSNPLYLNQIYRLSFIFTNNYPIEPPEVTFIYVPPSSSSSTEPISNTQTHAQSQPQSQPQSQTTTTPNTGRPIPIHPHIYSNGIICLDLLGSAGWSPVQSVESVCMSIQSMLTGNTKNERPQGDEAFCQSMGVRGPNGWTRSERGRGLRGVRFAYDDDTV
;
A
#
# COMPACT_ATOMS: atom_id res chain seq x y z
N MET A 1 21.40 5.67 -15.54
CA MET A 1 20.20 6.30 -14.94
C MET A 1 20.48 6.56 -13.46
N PHE A 2 20.33 7.80 -12.99
CA PHE A 2 20.57 8.17 -11.59
C PHE A 2 19.52 7.54 -10.64
N ALA A 3 18.26 7.46 -11.09
CA ALA A 3 17.17 6.81 -10.36
C ALA A 3 17.49 5.35 -9.98
N ALA A 4 17.89 4.52 -10.94
CA ALA A 4 18.23 3.11 -10.68
C ALA A 4 19.40 2.94 -9.68
N LYS A 5 20.41 3.81 -9.72
CA LYS A 5 21.51 3.79 -8.74
C LYS A 5 21.02 4.15 -7.33
N ARG A 6 20.10 5.12 -7.23
CA ARG A 6 19.49 5.53 -5.97
C ARG A 6 18.61 4.41 -5.40
N LEU A 7 17.69 3.88 -6.21
CA LEU A 7 16.81 2.77 -5.84
C LEU A 7 17.59 1.51 -5.47
N GLY A 8 18.69 1.21 -6.18
CA GLY A 8 19.57 0.10 -5.81
C GLY A 8 20.15 0.24 -4.39
N LYS A 9 20.49 1.45 -3.95
CA LYS A 9 20.94 1.69 -2.57
C LYS A 9 19.79 1.57 -1.56
N GLU A 10 18.60 2.04 -1.92
CA GLU A 10 17.41 1.92 -1.06
C GLU A 10 16.98 0.46 -0.90
N LEU A 11 17.10 -0.36 -1.94
CA LEU A 11 16.79 -1.79 -1.87
C LEU A 11 17.74 -2.53 -0.90
N GLN A 12 19.01 -2.11 -0.82
CA GLN A 12 19.93 -2.67 0.18
C GLN A 12 19.56 -2.25 1.60
N LYS A 13 19.09 -1.01 1.80
CA LYS A 13 18.58 -0.53 3.09
C LYS A 13 17.25 -1.18 3.46
N ALA A 14 16.42 -1.51 2.48
CA ALA A 14 15.13 -2.15 2.68
C ALA A 14 15.21 -3.55 3.33
N LYS A 15 16.41 -4.12 3.45
CA LYS A 15 16.66 -5.34 4.25
C LYS A 15 16.56 -5.10 5.76
N TYR A 16 16.70 -3.85 6.19
CA TYR A 16 16.75 -3.44 7.60
C TYR A 16 15.60 -2.48 7.95
N LEU A 17 14.43 -2.71 7.34
CA LEU A 17 13.26 -1.87 7.59
C LEU A 17 12.80 -1.96 9.04
N PRO A 18 12.20 -0.87 9.57
CA PRO A 18 11.61 -0.87 10.89
C PRO A 18 10.46 -1.87 11.00
N PRO A 19 10.12 -2.32 12.22
CA PRO A 19 9.11 -3.35 12.41
C PRO A 19 7.74 -2.89 11.87
N GLY A 20 7.07 -3.81 11.19
CA GLY A 20 5.78 -3.54 10.56
C GLY A 20 5.88 -2.94 9.16
N ILE A 21 7.07 -2.75 8.59
CA ILE A 21 7.24 -2.35 7.19
C ILE A 21 7.97 -3.47 6.46
N ASP A 22 7.29 -4.13 5.53
CA ASP A 22 7.79 -5.31 4.82
C ASP A 22 7.77 -5.07 3.31
N LEU A 23 8.93 -5.18 2.65
CA LEU A 23 9.01 -5.06 1.19
C LEU A 23 8.48 -6.34 0.53
N VAL A 24 7.41 -6.22 -0.25
CA VAL A 24 6.74 -7.35 -0.92
C VAL A 24 7.31 -7.59 -2.31
N LYS A 25 7.46 -6.52 -3.08
CA LYS A 25 7.83 -6.58 -4.50
C LYS A 25 8.73 -5.39 -4.81
N ALA A 26 9.86 -5.63 -5.46
CA ALA A 26 10.80 -4.57 -5.85
C ALA A 26 11.66 -4.93 -7.08
N ASP A 27 11.22 -5.90 -7.86
CA ASP A 27 11.98 -6.50 -8.96
C ASP A 27 12.28 -5.49 -10.08
N ASP A 28 11.33 -4.59 -10.32
CA ASP A 28 11.46 -3.51 -11.29
C ASP A 28 11.77 -2.20 -10.55
N PHE A 29 12.83 -1.48 -10.93
CA PHE A 29 13.14 -0.11 -10.45
C PHE A 29 12.11 0.95 -10.90
N LYS A 30 10.86 0.54 -11.11
CA LYS A 30 9.71 1.33 -11.56
C LYS A 30 8.53 1.20 -10.63
N GLU A 31 8.27 0.02 -10.08
CA GLU A 31 7.13 -0.24 -9.20
C GLU A 31 7.56 -1.11 -8.03
N TRP A 32 7.43 -0.58 -6.81
CA TRP A 32 7.65 -1.34 -5.58
C TRP A 32 6.35 -1.45 -4.79
N GLN A 33 6.16 -2.60 -4.13
CA GLN A 33 5.04 -2.83 -3.22
C GLN A 33 5.58 -3.09 -1.83
N VAL A 34 5.02 -2.36 -0.86
CA VAL A 34 5.43 -2.41 0.55
C VAL A 34 4.19 -2.67 1.39
N ASP A 35 4.25 -3.67 2.25
CA ASP A 35 3.23 -3.91 3.26
C ASP A 35 3.56 -3.10 4.51
N ILE A 36 2.57 -2.38 5.04
CA ILE A 36 2.67 -1.59 6.26
C ILE A 36 1.67 -2.12 7.29
N ARG A 37 2.16 -2.39 8.50
CA ARG A 37 1.40 -2.89 9.65
C ARG A 37 1.44 -1.82 10.73
N VAL A 38 0.26 -1.52 11.27
CA VAL A 38 0.13 -0.67 12.44
C VAL A 38 0.38 -1.54 13.68
N LEU A 39 1.50 -1.28 14.37
CA LEU A 39 1.95 -2.06 15.53
C LEU A 39 1.39 -1.52 16.86
N ASP A 40 0.93 -0.27 16.86
CA ASP A 40 0.38 0.35 18.05
C ASP A 40 -1.02 -0.20 18.39
N SER A 41 -1.39 -0.06 19.67
CA SER A 41 -2.71 -0.41 20.21
C SER A 41 -3.85 0.49 19.71
N ASN A 42 -3.72 1.09 18.51
CA ASN A 42 -4.76 1.89 17.91
C ASN A 42 -5.92 0.96 17.46
N PRO A 43 -7.12 1.07 18.05
CA PRO A 43 -8.22 0.17 17.76
C PRO A 43 -8.71 0.23 16.31
N LEU A 44 -8.41 1.31 15.57
CA LEU A 44 -8.87 1.48 14.19
C LEU A 44 -8.12 0.60 13.19
N TYR A 45 -6.84 0.33 13.46
CA TYR A 45 -5.95 -0.34 12.51
C TYR A 45 -5.16 -1.49 13.14
N LEU A 46 -5.51 -1.89 14.37
CA LEU A 46 -4.79 -2.91 15.13
C LEU A 46 -4.61 -4.19 14.30
N ASN A 47 -3.36 -4.62 14.15
CA ASN A 47 -2.98 -5.83 13.39
C ASN A 47 -3.41 -5.85 11.92
N GLN A 48 -3.86 -4.72 11.36
CA GLN A 48 -4.18 -4.62 9.95
C GLN A 48 -2.91 -4.41 9.13
N ILE A 49 -2.87 -5.05 7.97
CA ILE A 49 -1.78 -4.91 7.00
C ILE A 49 -2.35 -4.24 5.76
N TYR A 50 -1.75 -3.11 5.40
CA TYR A 50 -2.09 -2.35 4.22
C TYR A 50 -0.97 -2.47 3.20
N ARG A 51 -1.31 -2.43 1.91
CA ARG A 51 -0.30 -2.44 0.85
C ARG A 51 -0.18 -1.08 0.21
N LEU A 52 1.04 -0.59 0.16
CA LEU A 52 1.45 0.60 -0.58
C LEU A 52 2.07 0.18 -1.91
N SER A 53 1.74 0.92 -2.96
CA SER A 53 2.37 0.85 -4.26
C SER A 53 3.15 2.15 -4.50
N PHE A 54 4.44 2.02 -4.75
CA PHE A 54 5.36 3.09 -5.10
C PHE A 54 5.67 3.01 -6.59
N ILE A 55 5.35 4.05 -7.33
CA ILE A 55 5.68 4.15 -8.76
C ILE A 55 6.73 5.24 -8.93
N PHE A 56 7.91 4.85 -9.41
CA PHE A 56 9.05 5.74 -9.57
C PHE A 56 9.10 6.31 -11.00
N THR A 57 9.36 7.61 -11.10
CA THR A 57 9.65 8.27 -12.36
C THR A 57 11.15 8.18 -12.68
N ASN A 58 11.53 8.42 -13.92
CA ASN A 58 12.95 8.43 -14.31
C ASN A 58 13.74 9.59 -13.69
N ASN A 59 13.05 10.59 -13.14
CA ASN A 59 13.60 11.77 -12.46
C ASN A 59 13.72 11.57 -10.94
N TYR A 60 13.31 10.42 -10.40
CA TYR A 60 13.54 10.10 -8.99
C TYR A 60 15.05 10.16 -8.66
N PRO A 61 15.47 10.78 -7.53
CA PRO A 61 14.68 11.28 -6.41
C PRO A 61 14.34 12.79 -6.46
N ILE A 62 14.66 13.48 -7.56
CA ILE A 62 14.37 14.92 -7.70
C ILE A 62 12.87 15.16 -7.61
N GLU A 63 12.09 14.25 -8.20
CA GLU A 63 10.65 14.25 -8.11
C GLU A 63 10.15 13.15 -7.16
N PRO A 64 9.02 13.39 -6.47
CA PRO A 64 8.40 12.39 -5.63
C PRO A 64 7.95 11.18 -6.45
N PRO A 65 8.02 9.97 -5.88
CA PRO A 65 7.33 8.82 -6.43
C PRO A 65 5.82 8.98 -6.22
N GLU A 66 5.02 8.35 -7.06
CA GLU A 66 3.59 8.23 -6.80
C GLU A 66 3.38 7.12 -5.76
N VAL A 67 2.74 7.46 -4.64
CA VAL A 67 2.49 6.52 -3.55
C VAL A 67 0.99 6.42 -3.31
N THR A 68 0.47 5.20 -3.39
CA THR A 68 -0.96 4.93 -3.20
C THR A 68 -1.17 3.63 -2.44
N PHE A 69 -2.20 3.56 -1.61
CA PHE A 69 -2.71 2.30 -1.09
C PHE A 69 -3.40 1.51 -2.19
N ILE A 70 -3.15 0.21 -2.23
CA ILE A 70 -3.82 -0.71 -3.16
C ILE A 70 -4.67 -1.72 -2.40
N TYR A 71 -5.87 -1.95 -2.94
CA TYR A 71 -6.70 -3.04 -2.49
C TYR A 71 -6.14 -4.35 -3.03
N VAL A 72 -5.83 -5.30 -2.14
CA VAL A 72 -5.47 -6.66 -2.52
C VAL A 72 -6.60 -7.59 -2.05
N PRO A 73 -7.33 -8.24 -2.97
CA PRO A 73 -8.32 -9.22 -2.56
C PRO A 73 -7.64 -10.36 -1.80
N PRO A 74 -8.34 -11.00 -0.83
CA PRO A 74 -7.84 -12.23 -0.22
C PRO A 74 -7.69 -13.25 -1.35
N SER A 75 -6.47 -13.65 -1.69
CA SER A 75 -6.27 -14.59 -2.79
C SER A 75 -6.75 -15.98 -2.35
N SER A 76 -7.95 -16.37 -2.77
CA SER A 76 -8.37 -17.77 -2.72
C SER A 76 -7.60 -18.57 -3.77
N SER A 77 -6.29 -18.79 -3.57
CA SER A 77 -5.50 -19.72 -4.37
C SER A 77 -5.65 -21.14 -3.81
N SER A 78 -6.83 -21.71 -3.99
CA SER A 78 -6.96 -23.11 -4.40
C SER A 78 -7.95 -23.12 -5.56
N SER A 79 -7.43 -22.86 -6.75
CA SER A 79 -8.06 -23.29 -7.99
C SER A 79 -8.26 -24.80 -7.89
N THR A 80 -9.49 -25.26 -7.71
CA THR A 80 -9.87 -26.64 -8.02
C THR A 80 -10.95 -26.54 -9.06
N GLU A 81 -10.55 -26.83 -10.30
CA GLU A 81 -11.46 -27.14 -11.39
C GLU A 81 -12.51 -28.16 -10.92
N PRO A 82 -13.75 -28.13 -11.44
CA PRO A 82 -14.74 -29.15 -11.12
C PRO A 82 -14.35 -30.46 -11.81
N ILE A 83 -13.44 -31.23 -11.21
CA ILE A 83 -13.27 -32.64 -11.55
C ILE A 83 -14.30 -33.45 -10.76
N SER A 84 -15.25 -33.95 -11.52
CA SER A 84 -16.34 -34.84 -11.15
C SER A 84 -15.81 -36.21 -10.73
N ASN A 85 -15.89 -36.59 -9.45
CA ASN A 85 -15.85 -38.01 -9.03
C ASN A 85 -16.16 -38.27 -7.54
N THR A 86 -17.35 -38.81 -7.33
CA THR A 86 -17.82 -39.88 -6.44
C THR A 86 -16.86 -40.57 -5.43
N GLN A 87 -17.32 -40.65 -4.17
CA GLN A 87 -17.20 -41.72 -3.12
C GLN A 87 -15.99 -41.86 -2.15
N THR A 88 -16.31 -41.75 -0.84
CA THR A 88 -16.18 -42.81 0.22
C THR A 88 -15.09 -42.76 1.33
N HIS A 89 -15.58 -42.95 2.58
CA HIS A 89 -15.04 -43.51 3.87
C HIS A 89 -14.22 -42.69 4.92
N ALA A 90 -14.92 -42.41 6.03
CA ALA A 90 -14.65 -42.56 7.48
C ALA A 90 -13.24 -42.54 8.16
N GLN A 91 -13.20 -41.75 9.26
CA GLN A 91 -12.62 -41.99 10.62
C GLN A 91 -11.10 -42.03 10.90
N SER A 92 -10.58 -41.06 11.69
CA SER A 92 -10.02 -41.20 13.08
C SER A 92 -8.97 -40.12 13.44
N GLN A 93 -9.00 -39.66 14.70
CA GLN A 93 -8.16 -38.62 15.37
C GLN A 93 -6.80 -39.17 15.92
N PRO A 94 -6.02 -38.47 16.81
CA PRO A 94 -5.26 -37.21 16.70
C PRO A 94 -3.77 -37.29 17.20
N GLN A 95 -3.05 -36.16 17.14
CA GLN A 95 -1.88 -35.71 17.95
C GLN A 95 -0.45 -35.63 17.35
N SER A 96 0.16 -34.45 17.57
CA SER A 96 1.59 -34.13 17.82
C SER A 96 2.36 -33.34 16.73
N GLN A 97 2.28 -32.01 16.82
CA GLN A 97 3.28 -31.06 16.29
C GLN A 97 4.11 -30.51 17.47
N PRO A 98 5.40 -30.17 17.28
CA PRO A 98 5.75 -28.86 16.73
C PRO A 98 6.86 -28.98 15.68
N GLN A 99 6.50 -28.95 14.41
CA GLN A 99 7.46 -28.69 13.34
C GLN A 99 7.40 -27.21 12.98
N SER A 100 8.54 -26.57 13.14
CA SER A 100 8.88 -25.20 12.77
C SER A 100 8.35 -24.85 11.38
N GLN A 101 7.31 -24.01 11.32
CA GLN A 101 6.81 -23.44 10.09
C GLN A 101 6.71 -21.93 10.27
N THR A 102 7.44 -21.25 9.37
CA THR A 102 7.40 -19.82 9.07
C THR A 102 6.02 -19.21 9.29
N THR A 103 5.95 -18.09 10.02
CA THR A 103 4.73 -17.33 10.30
C THR A 103 4.08 -16.82 9.00
N THR A 104 3.28 -17.68 8.37
CA THR A 104 2.36 -17.33 7.29
C THR A 104 1.13 -16.65 7.90
N THR A 105 1.10 -15.33 7.84
CA THR A 105 -0.09 -14.52 8.17
C THR A 105 -1.28 -15.01 7.33
N PRO A 106 -2.46 -15.26 7.93
CA PRO A 106 -3.64 -15.68 7.19
C PRO A 106 -4.00 -14.65 6.12
N ASN A 107 -4.38 -15.16 4.95
CA ASN A 107 -4.72 -14.40 3.74
C ASN A 107 -6.03 -13.62 3.90
N THR A 108 -6.05 -12.64 4.79
CA THR A 108 -7.10 -11.63 4.87
C THR A 108 -6.75 -10.56 3.83
N GLY A 109 -7.68 -10.22 2.95
CA GLY A 109 -7.46 -9.18 1.94
C GLY A 109 -6.93 -7.90 2.56
N ARG A 110 -6.15 -7.13 1.81
CA ARG A 110 -5.58 -5.86 2.26
C ARG A 110 -6.49 -4.73 1.78
N PRO A 111 -7.39 -4.18 2.63
CA PRO A 111 -8.23 -3.07 2.24
C PRO A 111 -7.44 -1.76 2.14
N ILE A 112 -8.08 -0.70 1.66
CA ILE A 112 -7.53 0.67 1.78
C ILE A 112 -7.93 1.22 3.15
N PRO A 113 -7.00 1.76 3.96
CA PRO A 113 -7.32 2.31 5.26
C PRO A 113 -8.25 3.53 5.13
N ILE A 114 -9.23 3.65 6.02
CA ILE A 114 -10.11 4.82 6.12
C ILE A 114 -9.40 5.83 7.01
N HIS A 115 -9.04 6.99 6.46
CA HIS A 115 -8.25 7.99 7.16
C HIS A 115 -8.52 9.39 6.56
N PRO A 116 -8.48 10.48 7.34
CA PRO A 116 -8.79 11.84 6.87
C PRO A 116 -7.87 12.35 5.76
N HIS A 117 -6.70 11.72 5.58
CA HIS A 117 -5.74 12.00 4.50
C HIS A 117 -5.67 10.91 3.41
N ILE A 118 -6.57 9.92 3.42
CA ILE A 118 -6.54 8.80 2.47
C ILE A 118 -7.89 8.67 1.75
N TYR A 119 -7.84 8.87 0.44
CA TYR A 119 -8.99 8.77 -0.45
C TYR A 119 -9.41 7.32 -0.70
N SER A 120 -10.66 7.13 -1.12
CA SER A 120 -11.25 5.81 -1.41
C SER A 120 -10.55 5.05 -2.53
N ASN A 121 -9.90 5.77 -3.45
CA ASN A 121 -9.05 5.20 -4.50
C ASN A 121 -7.60 4.91 -4.04
N GLY A 122 -7.30 5.12 -2.76
CA GLY A 122 -5.99 4.85 -2.16
C GLY A 122 -4.98 5.97 -2.32
N ILE A 123 -5.35 7.10 -2.92
CA ILE A 123 -4.49 8.27 -2.98
C ILE A 123 -4.29 8.85 -1.58
N ILE A 124 -3.07 9.27 -1.29
CA ILE A 124 -2.68 9.84 0.00
C ILE A 124 -2.45 11.33 -0.20
N CYS A 125 -3.18 12.15 0.56
CA CYS A 125 -2.94 13.59 0.65
C CYS A 125 -1.91 13.85 1.75
N LEU A 126 -0.63 13.77 1.40
CA LEU A 126 0.46 14.05 2.32
C LEU A 126 1.39 15.09 1.69
N ASP A 127 1.65 16.19 2.41
CA ASP A 127 2.51 17.28 1.93
C ASP A 127 3.92 16.79 1.56
N LEU A 128 4.44 15.80 2.29
CA LEU A 128 5.69 15.10 1.99
C LEU A 128 5.77 14.56 0.57
N LEU A 129 4.64 14.13 -0.01
CA LEU A 129 4.54 13.58 -1.36
C LEU A 129 4.17 14.66 -2.40
N GLY A 130 3.80 15.86 -1.94
CA GLY A 130 3.51 17.01 -2.77
C GLY A 130 4.79 17.62 -3.36
N SER A 131 4.65 18.42 -4.43
CA SER A 131 5.79 19.09 -5.06
C SER A 131 6.42 20.17 -4.16
N ALA A 132 5.69 20.69 -3.17
CA ALA A 132 6.17 21.69 -2.23
C ALA A 132 6.92 21.07 -1.03
N GLY A 133 6.41 19.97 -0.46
CA GLY A 133 7.01 19.30 0.71
C GLY A 133 8.02 18.19 0.38
N TRP A 134 8.07 17.70 -0.88
CA TRP A 134 9.03 16.66 -1.26
C TRP A 134 10.47 17.18 -1.28
N SER A 135 11.38 16.37 -0.72
CA SER A 135 12.81 16.62 -0.79
C SER A 135 13.55 15.38 -1.31
N PRO A 136 14.56 15.52 -2.20
CA PRO A 136 15.33 14.39 -2.73
C PRO A 136 16.10 13.57 -1.67
N VAL A 137 16.17 14.08 -0.44
CA VAL A 137 16.69 13.34 0.72
C VAL A 137 15.75 12.19 1.14
N GLN A 138 14.46 12.31 0.84
CA GLN A 138 13.45 11.33 1.21
C GLN A 138 13.64 10.02 0.45
N SER A 139 13.41 8.91 1.14
CA SER A 139 13.58 7.53 0.65
C SER A 139 12.30 6.74 0.89
N VAL A 140 12.15 5.58 0.26
CA VAL A 140 10.98 4.70 0.47
C VAL A 140 10.78 4.40 1.95
N GLU A 141 11.86 4.13 2.67
CA GLU A 141 11.87 3.90 4.11
C GLU A 141 11.29 5.08 4.91
N SER A 142 11.78 6.31 4.68
CA SER A 142 11.32 7.48 5.43
C SER A 142 9.85 7.80 5.12
N VAL A 143 9.43 7.63 3.86
CA VAL A 143 8.02 7.77 3.46
C VAL A 143 7.15 6.74 4.16
N CYS A 144 7.57 5.47 4.20
CA CYS A 144 6.81 4.42 4.90
C CYS A 144 6.72 4.71 6.40
N MET A 145 7.80 5.16 7.05
CA MET A 145 7.77 5.55 8.46
C MET A 145 6.81 6.72 8.72
N SER A 146 6.80 7.74 7.84
CA SER A 146 5.86 8.85 7.94
C SER A 146 4.40 8.38 7.80
N ILE A 147 4.12 7.48 6.85
CA ILE A 147 2.78 6.91 6.68
C ILE A 147 2.38 6.04 7.87
N GLN A 148 3.31 5.25 8.43
CA GLN A 148 3.06 4.45 9.63
C GLN A 148 2.66 5.37 10.80
N SER A 149 3.45 6.41 11.05
CA SER A 149 3.20 7.40 12.10
C SER A 149 1.87 8.15 11.91
N MET A 150 1.54 8.49 10.65
CA MET A 150 0.25 9.08 10.31
C MET A 150 -0.92 8.15 10.67
N LEU A 151 -0.83 6.86 10.32
CA LEU A 151 -1.87 5.88 10.65
C LEU A 151 -1.98 5.63 12.16
N THR A 152 -0.85 5.56 12.87
CA THR A 152 -0.84 5.26 14.31
C THR A 152 -1.44 6.41 15.12
N GLY A 153 -1.15 7.65 14.74
CA GLY A 153 -1.67 8.87 15.40
C GLY A 153 -3.14 9.18 15.13
N ASN A 154 -3.79 8.49 14.20
CA ASN A 154 -5.16 8.81 13.82
C ASN A 154 -6.20 8.20 14.77
N THR A 155 -7.14 9.02 15.23
CA THR A 155 -8.23 8.61 16.12
C THR A 155 -9.60 8.60 15.43
N LYS A 156 -9.66 8.95 14.13
CA LYS A 156 -10.91 9.13 13.39
C LYS A 156 -11.00 8.22 12.17
N ASN A 157 -12.07 7.46 12.07
CA ASN A 157 -12.40 6.62 10.91
C ASN A 157 -13.20 7.39 9.84
N GLU A 158 -12.73 8.58 9.45
CA GLU A 158 -13.38 9.43 8.44
C GLU A 158 -12.54 9.54 7.16
N ARG A 159 -13.20 9.85 6.03
CA ARG A 159 -12.55 10.12 4.74
C ARG A 159 -12.30 11.63 4.58
N PRO A 160 -11.35 12.04 3.71
CA PRO A 160 -11.16 13.44 3.39
C PRO A 160 -12.44 14.10 2.86
N GLN A 161 -12.62 15.39 3.12
CA GLN A 161 -13.73 16.16 2.55
C GLN A 161 -13.64 16.15 1.01
N GLY A 162 -14.76 15.87 0.34
CA GLY A 162 -14.82 15.81 -1.11
C GLY A 162 -14.23 14.53 -1.73
N ASP A 163 -14.05 13.45 -0.95
CA ASP A 163 -13.54 12.15 -1.42
C ASP A 163 -14.24 11.65 -2.69
N GLU A 164 -15.58 11.69 -2.71
CA GLU A 164 -16.36 11.21 -3.84
C GLU A 164 -16.12 12.06 -5.10
N ALA A 165 -16.18 13.39 -4.97
CA ALA A 165 -15.94 14.32 -6.08
C ALA A 165 -14.50 14.21 -6.61
N PHE A 166 -13.52 14.04 -5.71
CA PHE A 166 -12.13 13.84 -6.06
C PHE A 166 -11.94 12.52 -6.82
N CYS A 167 -12.48 11.41 -6.30
CA CYS A 167 -12.42 10.11 -6.95
C CYS A 167 -13.12 10.10 -8.31
N GLN A 168 -14.26 10.79 -8.45
CA GLN A 168 -14.96 10.99 -9.72
C GLN A 168 -14.11 11.81 -10.70
N SER A 169 -13.48 12.89 -10.23
CA SER A 169 -12.63 13.77 -11.07
C SER A 169 -11.37 13.06 -11.58
N MET A 170 -10.85 12.13 -10.79
CA MET A 170 -9.70 11.29 -11.16
C MET A 170 -10.07 10.14 -12.11
N GLY A 171 -11.36 9.99 -12.43
CA GLY A 171 -11.92 8.89 -13.20
C GLY A 171 -12.02 7.62 -12.36
N VAL A 172 -13.13 6.88 -12.52
CA VAL A 172 -13.39 5.64 -11.79
C VAL A 172 -12.30 4.62 -12.14
N ARG A 173 -11.29 4.50 -11.27
CA ARG A 173 -10.29 3.44 -11.28
C ARG A 173 -11.01 2.16 -10.84
N GLY A 174 -11.04 1.15 -11.71
CA GLY A 174 -11.78 -0.09 -11.47
C GLY A 174 -11.36 -0.85 -10.20
N PRO A 175 -12.13 -1.89 -9.82
CA PRO A 175 -11.99 -2.66 -8.58
C PRO A 175 -10.65 -3.38 -8.38
N ASN A 176 -9.79 -3.38 -9.41
CA ASN A 176 -8.51 -4.06 -9.51
C ASN A 176 -7.30 -3.09 -9.48
N GLY A 177 -7.51 -1.83 -9.08
CA GLY A 177 -6.44 -0.85 -8.95
C GLY A 177 -5.98 -0.24 -10.27
N TRP A 178 -4.92 0.56 -10.20
CA TRP A 178 -4.44 1.44 -11.28
C TRP A 178 -4.00 0.63 -12.51
N THR A 179 -4.88 0.43 -13.48
CA THR A 179 -4.44 0.16 -14.85
C THR A 179 -3.96 1.50 -15.41
N ARG A 180 -2.68 1.57 -15.77
CA ARG A 180 -2.10 2.72 -16.48
C ARG A 180 -2.80 2.83 -17.84
N SER A 181 -3.99 3.41 -17.87
CA SER A 181 -4.57 3.90 -19.10
C SER A 181 -3.65 5.03 -19.55
N GLU A 182 -3.12 4.93 -20.77
CA GLU A 182 -2.25 5.94 -21.39
C GLU A 182 -2.90 7.34 -21.46
N ARG A 183 -4.19 7.47 -21.10
CA ARG A 183 -4.94 8.73 -21.02
C ARG A 183 -5.33 9.18 -19.61
N GLY A 184 -4.96 8.44 -18.55
CA GLY A 184 -5.23 8.85 -17.18
C GLY A 184 -4.28 9.97 -16.74
N ARG A 185 -4.80 11.06 -16.14
CA ARG A 185 -3.94 12.02 -15.43
C ARG A 185 -3.23 11.26 -14.29
N GLY A 186 -1.89 11.30 -14.28
CA GLY A 186 -1.10 10.86 -13.12
C GLY A 186 -1.40 11.71 -11.88
N LEU A 187 -0.75 11.42 -10.75
CA LEU A 187 -0.89 12.24 -9.54
C LEU A 187 -0.24 13.63 -9.67
N ARG A 188 0.50 13.88 -10.76
CA ARG A 188 1.10 15.20 -11.03
C ARG A 188 0.04 16.26 -11.26
N GLY A 189 0.14 17.35 -10.50
CA GLY A 189 -0.75 18.51 -10.62
C GLY A 189 -2.16 18.25 -10.10
N VAL A 190 -2.36 17.18 -9.33
CA VAL A 190 -3.60 16.94 -8.60
C VAL A 190 -3.66 17.92 -7.44
N ARG A 191 -4.68 18.79 -7.45
CA ARG A 191 -4.95 19.71 -6.35
C ARG A 191 -5.73 18.96 -5.28
N PHE A 192 -5.11 18.80 -4.11
CA PHE A 192 -5.76 18.14 -2.99
C PHE A 192 -6.71 19.09 -2.27
N ALA A 193 -7.68 18.54 -1.54
CA ALA A 193 -8.68 19.35 -0.81
C ALA A 193 -8.04 20.29 0.25
N TYR A 194 -6.81 20.01 0.68
CA TYR A 194 -6.05 20.81 1.64
C TYR A 194 -5.07 21.81 0.99
N ASP A 195 -4.99 21.82 -0.34
CA ASP A 195 -4.18 22.77 -1.15
C ASP A 195 -4.98 24.04 -1.50
N ASP A 196 -6.08 24.28 -0.78
CA ASP A 196 -6.86 25.51 -0.88
C ASP A 196 -6.49 26.42 0.30
N ASP A 197 -5.59 27.37 0.05
CA ASP A 197 -5.19 28.49 0.93
C ASP A 197 -6.36 29.46 1.22
N THR A 198 -7.48 28.95 1.74
CA THR A 198 -8.57 29.78 2.29
C THR A 198 -8.71 29.58 3.79
N VAL A 199 -7.60 29.78 4.52
CA VAL A 199 -7.58 30.31 5.90
C VAL A 199 -6.38 31.23 6.10
#